data_AF-A0A7J3W8L8-F1
#
_entry.id   AF-A0A7J3W8L8-F1
#
_cell.length_a   1.000
_cell.length_b   1.000
_cell.length_c   1.000
_cell.angle_alpha   90.00
_cell.angle_beta   90.00
_cell.angle_gamma   90.00
#
_symmetry.space_group_name_H-M   'P 1'
#
loop_
_entity.id
_entity.type
_entity.pdbx_description
1 polymer ?
#
loop_
_entity_poly.entity_id
_entity_poly.type
_entity_poly.pdbx_seq_one_letter_code
_entity_poly.pdbx_strand_id
1 'polypeptide(L)'
;GVLGTVSVVTSLLLQIPMGKLADMIGRKKVFLILRPFSYLGTLLLVWAPNSMALIVAGALGAMGFMVFGGGIGGISFIPFITMYWESFPAEKRGRLQGISGLLDFVGSFASIIGGFLWQAGYMELVLLLPMLIDVVILVPTFLIIPESLGKDA
;
A
#
# COMPACT_ATOMS: atom_id res chain seq x y z
N GLY A 1 4.38 -19.66 -1.54
CA GLY A 1 5.74 -19.89 -1.00
C GLY A 1 5.89 -19.21 0.35
N VAL A 2 6.94 -19.53 1.10
CA VAL A 2 7.15 -19.07 2.50
C VAL A 2 7.01 -17.55 2.65
N LEU A 3 7.62 -16.77 1.74
CA LEU A 3 7.53 -15.31 1.74
C LEU A 3 6.06 -14.83 1.77
N GLY A 4 5.21 -15.32 0.87
CA GLY A 4 3.81 -14.93 0.81
C GLY A 4 3.01 -15.32 2.06
N THR A 5 3.30 -16.50 2.63
CA THR A 5 2.69 -16.93 3.91
C THR A 5 3.05 -15.98 5.04
N VAL A 6 4.34 -15.62 5.14
CA VAL A 6 4.83 -14.68 6.16
C VAL A 6 4.16 -13.32 5.98
N SER A 7 4.08 -12.80 4.75
CA SER A 7 3.37 -11.55 4.48
C SER A 7 1.92 -11.58 4.99
N VAL A 8 1.17 -12.63 4.66
CA VAL A 8 -0.25 -12.75 5.06
C VAL A 8 -0.39 -12.88 6.58
N VAL A 9 0.41 -13.74 7.21
CA VAL A 9 0.37 -13.93 8.67
C VAL A 9 0.72 -12.64 9.39
N THR A 10 1.75 -11.92 8.94
CA THR A 10 2.11 -10.61 9.50
C THR A 10 0.97 -9.62 9.38
N SER A 11 0.32 -9.51 8.21
CA SER A 11 -0.83 -8.62 8.05
C SER A 11 -2.00 -9.00 8.97
N LEU A 12 -2.33 -10.29 9.09
CA LEU A 12 -3.42 -10.76 9.95
C LEU A 12 -3.18 -10.41 11.43
N LEU A 13 -1.98 -10.66 11.93
CA LEU A 13 -1.63 -10.38 13.32
C LEU A 13 -1.62 -8.89 13.65
N LEU A 14 -1.17 -8.07 12.70
CA LEU A 14 -0.95 -6.64 12.92
C LEU A 14 -2.13 -5.76 12.45
N GLN A 15 -3.10 -6.30 11.72
CA GLN A 15 -4.27 -5.56 11.24
C GLN A 15 -5.08 -4.90 12.37
N ILE A 16 -5.40 -5.65 13.44
CA ILE A 16 -6.15 -5.14 14.59
C ILE A 16 -5.34 -4.08 15.38
N PRO A 17 -4.09 -4.34 15.82
CA PRO A 17 -3.35 -3.36 16.61
C PRO A 17 -3.03 -2.09 15.82
N MET A 18 -2.71 -2.19 14.53
CA MET A 18 -2.46 -1.00 13.70
C MET A 18 -3.74 -0.22 13.41
N GLY A 19 -4.89 -0.89 13.28
CA GLY A 19 -6.19 -0.22 13.21
C GLY A 19 -6.47 0.61 14.47
N LYS A 20 -6.27 0.01 15.66
CA LYS A 20 -6.39 0.73 16.94
C LYS A 20 -5.41 1.90 17.04
N LEU A 21 -4.16 1.70 16.63
CA LEU A 21 -3.15 2.75 16.61
C LEU A 21 -3.59 3.91 15.70
N ALA A 22 -4.16 3.59 14.53
CA ALA A 22 -4.64 4.59 13.58
C ALA A 22 -5.78 5.44 14.13
N ASP A 23 -6.67 4.84 14.92
CA ASP A 23 -7.73 5.59 15.60
C ASP A 23 -7.18 6.41 16.80
N MET A 24 -6.07 6.00 17.42
CA MET A 24 -5.46 6.72 18.55
C MET A 24 -4.63 7.93 18.16
N ILE A 25 -3.69 7.79 17.21
CA ILE A 25 -2.73 8.85 16.85
C ILE A 25 -3.09 9.58 15.55
N GLY A 26 -4.07 9.08 14.82
CA GLY A 26 -4.53 9.59 13.53
C GLY A 26 -4.18 8.67 12.37
N ARG A 27 -5.17 8.44 11.49
CA ARG A 27 -5.06 7.49 10.37
C ARG A 27 -4.02 7.88 9.35
N LYS A 28 -3.94 9.17 9.01
CA LYS A 28 -2.90 9.72 8.12
C LYS A 28 -1.49 9.45 8.67
N LYS A 29 -1.26 9.68 9.96
CA LYS A 29 0.07 9.44 10.58
C LYS A 29 0.45 7.97 10.53
N VAL A 30 -0.47 7.07 10.91
CA VAL A 30 -0.20 5.62 10.83
C VAL A 30 0.05 5.17 9.40
N PHE A 31 -0.73 5.66 8.43
CA PHE A 31 -0.48 5.39 7.02
C PHE A 31 0.95 5.79 6.59
N LEU A 32 1.37 7.02 6.93
CA LEU A 32 2.70 7.52 6.57
C LEU A 32 3.84 6.80 7.33
N ILE A 33 3.62 6.37 8.56
CA ILE A 33 4.61 5.60 9.35
C ILE A 33 4.80 4.19 8.79
N LEU A 34 3.73 3.55 8.34
CA LEU A 34 3.79 2.18 7.80
C LEU A 34 4.39 2.13 6.39
N ARG A 35 4.38 3.25 5.64
CA ARG A 35 4.84 3.27 4.26
C ARG A 35 6.33 2.96 4.05
N PRO A 36 7.26 3.53 4.82
CA PRO A 36 8.67 3.18 4.75
C PRO A 36 8.95 1.68 4.87
N PHE A 37 8.15 0.92 5.62
CA PHE A 37 8.32 -0.53 5.75
C PHE A 37 8.07 -1.25 4.42
N SER A 38 7.06 -0.84 3.64
CA SER A 38 6.86 -1.35 2.27
C SER A 38 8.09 -1.10 1.41
N TYR A 39 8.64 0.12 1.45
CA TYR A 39 9.80 0.48 0.62
C TYR A 39 11.02 -0.33 0.99
N LEU A 40 11.29 -0.49 2.29
CA LEU A 40 12.37 -1.35 2.78
C LEU A 40 12.16 -2.79 2.34
N GLY A 41 10.92 -3.31 2.41
CA GLY A 41 10.58 -4.62 1.90
C GLY A 41 10.89 -4.77 0.40
N THR A 42 10.42 -3.82 -0.43
CA THR A 42 10.66 -3.81 -1.87
C THR A 42 12.14 -3.76 -2.22
N LEU A 43 12.90 -2.87 -1.57
CA LEU A 43 14.35 -2.77 -1.76
C LEU A 43 15.07 -4.06 -1.36
N LEU A 44 14.68 -4.64 -0.22
CA LEU A 44 15.26 -5.89 0.26
C LEU A 44 14.90 -7.08 -0.63
N LEU A 45 13.74 -7.05 -1.31
CA LEU A 45 13.35 -8.05 -2.31
C LEU A 45 14.19 -7.95 -3.58
N VAL A 46 14.47 -6.73 -4.06
CA VAL A 46 15.31 -6.48 -5.26
C VAL A 46 16.76 -6.92 -5.02
N TRP A 47 17.30 -6.67 -3.83
CA TRP A 47 18.70 -6.97 -3.50
C TRP A 47 18.89 -8.17 -2.58
N ALA A 48 17.89 -9.05 -2.45
CA ALA A 48 17.91 -10.14 -1.47
C ALA A 48 19.16 -11.03 -1.63
N PRO A 49 20.10 -11.03 -0.68
CA PRO A 49 21.34 -11.80 -0.81
C PRO A 49 21.15 -13.27 -0.41
N ASN A 50 20.06 -13.60 0.30
CA ASN A 50 19.80 -14.95 0.81
C ASN A 50 18.30 -15.19 1.07
N SER A 51 17.91 -16.44 1.26
CA SER A 51 16.52 -16.85 1.51
C SER A 51 15.92 -16.29 2.81
N MET A 52 16.75 -15.94 3.81
CA MET A 52 16.27 -15.30 5.04
C MET A 52 15.85 -13.85 4.79
N ALA A 53 16.56 -13.13 3.91
CA ALA A 53 16.16 -11.80 3.49
C ALA A 53 14.78 -11.83 2.81
N LEU A 54 14.49 -12.85 2.00
CA LEU A 54 13.15 -13.02 1.41
C LEU A 54 12.04 -13.16 2.45
N ILE A 55 12.29 -13.84 3.57
CA ILE A 55 11.32 -13.94 4.69
C ILE A 55 11.07 -12.56 5.31
N VAL A 56 12.16 -11.80 5.55
CA VAL A 56 12.07 -10.44 6.10
C VAL A 56 11.35 -9.50 5.13
N ALA A 57 11.61 -9.59 3.83
CA ALA A 57 10.90 -8.83 2.80
C ALA A 57 9.39 -9.11 2.82
N GLY A 58 9.00 -10.37 3.02
CA GLY A 58 7.61 -10.75 3.21
C GLY A 58 6.98 -10.07 4.43
N ALA A 59 7.64 -10.15 5.58
CA ALA A 59 7.15 -9.52 6.81
C ALA A 59 7.03 -7.99 6.69
N LEU A 60 8.00 -7.33 6.06
CA LEU A 60 7.99 -5.88 5.84
C LEU A 60 6.86 -5.44 4.87
N GLY A 61 6.47 -6.32 3.95
CA GLY A 61 5.42 -6.05 2.98
C GLY A 61 5.93 -5.60 1.62
N ALA A 62 6.93 -6.31 1.11
CA ALA A 62 7.47 -6.12 -0.24
C ALA A 62 6.47 -6.46 -1.35
N MET A 63 5.54 -7.37 -1.07
CA MET A 63 4.55 -7.84 -2.01
C MET A 63 3.28 -6.99 -1.91
N GLY A 64 3.19 -6.00 -2.78
CA GLY A 64 1.94 -5.30 -3.09
C GLY A 64 1.80 -3.93 -2.44
N PHE A 65 1.29 -3.00 -3.24
CA PHE A 65 0.94 -1.66 -2.82
C PHE A 65 -0.56 -1.60 -2.53
N MET A 66 -0.94 -0.96 -1.42
CA MET A 66 -2.32 -0.71 -1.03
C MET A 66 -3.14 -2.02 -0.92
N VAL A 67 -3.98 -2.33 -1.91
CA VAL A 67 -5.00 -3.38 -1.87
C VAL A 67 -4.42 -4.80 -1.93
N PHE A 68 -3.28 -4.97 -2.60
CA PHE A 68 -2.64 -6.28 -2.80
C PHE A 68 -1.40 -6.46 -1.91
N GLY A 69 -1.17 -5.53 -1.00
CA GLY A 69 -0.05 -5.53 -0.06
C GLY A 69 -0.20 -6.54 1.06
N GLY A 70 0.78 -7.42 1.25
CA GLY A 70 0.96 -8.19 2.48
C GLY A 70 1.98 -7.55 3.42
N GLY A 71 2.25 -8.17 4.56
CA GLY A 71 3.21 -7.69 5.57
C GLY A 71 2.75 -6.43 6.30
N ILE A 72 3.70 -5.72 6.93
CA ILE A 72 3.48 -4.46 7.64
C ILE A 72 2.97 -3.37 6.68
N GLY A 73 3.59 -3.30 5.50
CA GLY A 73 3.25 -2.37 4.43
C GLY A 73 1.80 -2.45 3.95
N GLY A 74 1.25 -3.66 3.79
CA GLY A 74 -0.13 -3.88 3.37
C GLY A 74 -1.17 -3.33 4.34
N ILE A 75 -0.86 -3.30 5.64
CA ILE A 75 -1.79 -2.84 6.69
C ILE A 75 -2.08 -1.36 6.56
N SER A 76 -1.17 -0.59 5.95
CA SER A 76 -1.38 0.84 5.66
C SER A 76 -2.64 1.11 4.83
N PHE A 77 -3.13 0.12 4.06
CA PHE A 77 -4.37 0.29 3.29
C PHE A 77 -5.59 0.55 4.16
N ILE A 78 -5.65 -0.02 5.37
CA ILE A 78 -6.82 0.08 6.26
C ILE A 78 -7.06 1.51 6.74
N PRO A 79 -6.08 2.22 7.36
CA PRO A 79 -6.28 3.61 7.71
C PRO A 79 -6.54 4.49 6.48
N PHE A 80 -5.91 4.16 5.34
CA PHE A 80 -6.11 4.90 4.10
C PHE A 80 -7.55 4.78 3.57
N ILE A 81 -8.08 3.56 3.40
CA ILE A 81 -9.40 3.35 2.81
C ILE A 81 -10.51 3.93 3.68
N THR A 82 -10.37 3.85 5.00
CA THR A 82 -11.35 4.44 5.92
C THR A 82 -11.31 5.96 5.86
N MET A 83 -10.13 6.57 5.88
CA MET A 83 -9.96 8.02 5.71
C MET A 83 -10.50 8.51 4.35
N TYR A 84 -10.26 7.75 3.28
CA TYR A 84 -10.77 8.04 1.94
C TYR A 84 -12.30 8.06 1.91
N TRP A 85 -12.97 7.05 2.48
CA TRP A 85 -14.44 7.01 2.47
C TRP A 85 -15.09 8.03 3.39
N GLU A 86 -14.46 8.35 4.51
CA GLU A 86 -14.90 9.43 5.40
C GLU A 86 -14.82 10.79 4.73
N SER A 87 -13.92 10.96 3.75
CA SER A 87 -13.79 12.18 2.94
C SER A 87 -15.05 12.52 2.12
N PHE A 88 -16.00 11.59 2.00
CA PHE A 88 -17.20 11.75 1.19
C PHE A 88 -18.50 11.57 2.00
N PRO A 89 -19.56 12.34 1.65
CA PRO A 89 -20.90 12.14 2.21
C PRO A 89 -21.41 10.72 2.01
N ALA A 90 -22.08 10.17 3.03
CA ALA A 90 -22.50 8.77 3.07
C ALA A 90 -23.38 8.37 1.87
N GLU A 91 -24.24 9.26 1.40
CA GLU A 91 -25.20 9.05 0.32
C GLU A 91 -24.51 8.85 -1.04
N LYS A 92 -23.29 9.40 -1.20
CA LYS A 92 -22.54 9.36 -2.46
C LYS A 92 -21.49 8.26 -2.51
N ARG A 93 -21.19 7.59 -1.38
CA ARG A 93 -20.12 6.58 -1.29
C ARG A 93 -20.31 5.44 -2.30
N GLY A 94 -21.54 4.91 -2.43
CA GLY A 94 -21.83 3.84 -3.39
C GLY A 94 -21.62 4.25 -4.86
N ARG A 95 -22.01 5.48 -5.23
CA ARG A 95 -21.77 6.02 -6.58
C ARG A 95 -20.28 6.20 -6.85
N LEU A 96 -19.55 6.77 -5.89
CA LEU A 96 -18.11 6.95 -5.99
C LEU A 96 -17.36 5.61 -6.05
N GLN A 97 -17.84 4.59 -5.33
CA GLN A 97 -17.29 3.24 -5.40
C GLN A 97 -17.50 2.63 -6.78
N GLY A 98 -18.69 2.79 -7.37
CA GLY A 98 -18.96 2.35 -8.74
C GLY A 98 -18.06 3.05 -9.77
N ILE A 99 -17.88 4.38 -9.66
CA ILE A 99 -17.00 5.13 -10.56
C ILE A 99 -15.54 4.74 -10.36
N SER A 100 -15.08 4.58 -9.12
CA SER A 100 -13.70 4.17 -8.83
C SER A 100 -13.44 2.77 -9.39
N GLY A 101 -14.37 1.84 -9.20
CA GLY A 101 -14.28 0.49 -9.76
C GLY A 101 -14.27 0.46 -11.29
N LEU A 102 -14.97 1.40 -11.93
CA LEU A 102 -14.85 1.59 -13.39
C LEU A 102 -13.49 2.14 -13.80
N LEU A 103 -12.78 2.88 -12.96
CA LEU A 103 -11.44 3.38 -13.28
C LEU A 103 -10.33 2.36 -12.99
N ASP A 104 -10.62 1.30 -12.23
CA ASP A 104 -9.64 0.25 -11.90
C ASP A 104 -9.09 -0.46 -13.15
N PHE A 105 -9.81 -0.48 -14.29
CA PHE A 105 -9.26 -1.06 -15.53
C PHE A 105 -7.98 -0.35 -15.99
N VAL A 106 -7.73 0.91 -15.59
CA VAL A 106 -6.50 1.63 -15.90
C VAL A 106 -5.28 0.89 -15.34
N GLY A 107 -5.45 0.15 -14.24
CA GLY A 107 -4.43 -0.74 -13.69
C GLY A 107 -3.98 -1.83 -14.67
N SER A 108 -4.80 -2.20 -15.67
CA SER A 108 -4.42 -3.17 -16.70
C SER A 108 -3.26 -2.67 -17.55
N PHE A 109 -3.17 -1.36 -17.81
CA PHE A 109 -2.03 -0.78 -18.51
C PHE A 109 -0.74 -0.92 -17.68
N ALA A 110 -0.83 -0.80 -16.36
CA ALA A 110 0.32 -1.03 -15.48
C ALA A 110 0.81 -2.49 -15.58
N SER A 111 -0.10 -3.46 -15.65
CA SER A 111 0.25 -4.87 -15.88
C SER A 111 0.91 -5.10 -17.25
N ILE A 112 0.41 -4.46 -18.30
CA ILE A 112 1.00 -4.54 -19.65
C ILE A 112 2.43 -3.96 -19.64
N ILE A 113 2.61 -2.77 -19.06
CA ILE A 113 3.93 -2.14 -18.91
C ILE A 113 4.87 -3.02 -18.09
N GLY A 114 4.39 -3.59 -16.97
CA GLY A 114 5.14 -4.52 -16.15
C GLY A 114 5.60 -5.76 -16.91
N GLY A 115 4.73 -6.33 -17.75
CA GLY A 115 5.07 -7.45 -18.62
C GLY A 115 6.14 -7.11 -19.66
N PHE A 116 6.06 -5.93 -20.29
CA PHE A 116 7.08 -5.46 -21.22
C PHE A 116 8.44 -5.24 -20.54
N LEU A 117 8.44 -4.59 -19.37
CA LEU A 117 9.65 -4.37 -18.58
C LEU A 117 10.31 -5.70 -18.18
N TRP A 118 9.50 -6.68 -17.80
CA TRP A 118 9.97 -8.03 -17.49
C TRP A 118 10.64 -8.71 -18.69
N GLN A 119 9.99 -8.68 -19.85
CA GLN A 119 10.53 -9.29 -21.08
C GLN A 119 11.79 -8.60 -21.58
N ALA A 120 11.91 -7.28 -21.37
CA ALA A 120 13.09 -6.50 -21.71
C ALA A 120 14.27 -6.70 -20.75
N GLY A 121 14.09 -7.46 -19.66
CA GLY A 121 15.12 -7.76 -18.67
C GLY A 121 15.20 -6.79 -17.49
N TYR A 122 14.33 -5.77 -17.44
CA TYR A 122 14.28 -4.77 -16.38
C TYR A 122 13.34 -5.18 -15.24
N MET A 123 13.57 -6.36 -14.67
CA MET A 123 12.70 -6.97 -13.64
C MET A 123 12.64 -6.14 -12.35
N GLU A 124 13.74 -5.48 -11.98
CA GLU A 124 13.83 -4.58 -10.84
C GLU A 124 12.94 -3.35 -11.00
N LEU A 125 12.79 -2.83 -12.23
CA LEU A 125 11.95 -1.65 -12.49
C LEU A 125 10.46 -1.95 -12.28
N VAL A 126 10.03 -3.20 -12.46
CA VAL A 126 8.64 -3.62 -12.19
C VAL A 126 8.27 -3.40 -10.71
N LEU A 127 9.25 -3.55 -9.80
CA LEU A 127 9.07 -3.34 -8.37
C LEU A 127 9.39 -1.90 -7.94
N LEU A 128 10.41 -1.30 -8.52
CA LEU A 128 10.87 0.04 -8.15
C LEU A 128 9.98 1.16 -8.70
N LEU A 129 9.39 1.03 -9.90
CA LEU A 129 8.56 2.10 -10.48
C LEU A 129 7.32 2.43 -9.64
N PRO A 130 6.50 1.45 -9.20
CA PRO A 130 5.37 1.74 -8.32
C PRO A 130 5.81 2.36 -6.98
N MET A 131 6.95 1.92 -6.43
CA MET A 131 7.55 2.50 -5.23
C MET A 131 7.92 3.97 -5.44
N LEU A 132 8.60 4.28 -6.55
CA LEU A 132 8.99 5.64 -6.89
C LEU A 132 7.77 6.55 -7.10
N ILE A 133 6.74 6.05 -7.78
CA ILE A 133 5.48 6.78 -7.96
C ILE A 133 4.82 7.08 -6.61
N ASP A 134 4.78 6.12 -5.69
CA ASP A 134 4.22 6.30 -4.34
C ASP A 134 5.03 7.35 -3.55
N VAL A 135 6.37 7.29 -3.59
CA VAL A 135 7.24 8.25 -2.90
C VAL A 135 7.18 9.66 -3.50
N VAL A 136 7.11 9.79 -4.83
CA VAL A 136 7.19 11.09 -5.53
C VAL A 136 5.83 11.77 -5.63
N ILE A 137 4.75 11.00 -5.78
CA ILE A 137 3.41 11.54 -6.02
C ILE A 137 2.54 11.37 -4.79
N LEU A 138 2.43 10.15 -4.28
CA LEU A 138 1.44 9.82 -3.26
C LEU A 138 1.81 10.42 -1.90
N VAL A 139 3.04 10.20 -1.42
CA VAL A 139 3.51 10.71 -0.12
C VAL A 139 3.39 12.24 -0.04
N PRO A 140 3.87 13.04 -1.01
CA PRO A 140 3.71 14.49 -0.97
C PRO A 140 2.26 14.93 -1.01
N THR A 141 1.42 14.27 -1.81
CA THR A 141 -0.03 14.54 -1.85
C THR A 141 -0.65 14.36 -0.47
N PHE A 142 -0.34 13.26 0.23
CA PHE A 142 -0.84 13.05 1.58
C PHE A 142 -0.28 14.05 2.57
N LEU A 143 0.99 14.45 2.48
CA LEU A 143 1.55 15.49 3.35
C LEU A 143 0.78 16.82 3.22
N ILE A 144 0.40 17.20 2.00
CA ILE A 144 -0.34 18.44 1.69
C ILE A 144 -1.79 18.38 2.18
N ILE A 145 -2.48 17.24 2.04
CA ILE A 145 -3.89 17.12 2.46
C ILE A 145 -4.00 17.22 3.99
N PRO A 146 -4.68 18.23 4.56
CA PRO A 146 -4.82 18.35 6.01
C PRO A 146 -5.63 17.18 6.60
N GLU A 147 -5.40 16.83 7.87
CA GLU A 147 -6.10 15.72 8.57
C GLU A 147 -7.61 15.95 8.77
N SER A 148 -8.17 17.06 8.28
CA SER A 148 -9.53 17.46 8.56
C SER A 148 -10.54 16.90 7.56
N LEU A 149 -11.36 15.95 8.03
CA LEU A 149 -12.76 16.31 8.19
C LEU A 149 -13.00 16.48 9.68
N GLY A 150 -13.29 17.72 10.08
CA GLY A 150 -13.89 17.95 11.38
C GLY A 150 -15.11 17.05 11.50
N LYS A 151 -15.25 16.42 12.67
CA LYS A 151 -16.58 16.20 13.24
C LYS A 151 -17.34 17.51 13.03
N ASP A 152 -18.40 17.47 12.22
CA ASP A 152 -19.45 18.49 11.99
C ASP A 152 -19.83 18.53 10.49
N ALA A 153 -20.53 17.49 10.06
CA ALA A 153 -21.49 17.51 8.95
C ALA A 153 -22.59 16.50 9.24
#